data_AF-A0A8T0FQ39-F1
#
_entry.id   AF-A0A8T0FQ39-F1
#
_cell.length_a   1.000
_cell.length_b   1.000
_cell.length_c   1.000
_cell.angle_alpha   90.00
_cell.angle_beta   90.00
_cell.angle_gamma   90.00
#
_symmetry.space_group_name_H-M   'P 1'
#
loop_
_entity.id
_entity.type
_entity.pdbx_description
1 polymer ?
#
loop_
_entity_poly.entity_id
_entity_poly.type
_entity_poly.pdbx_seq_one_letter_code
_entity_poly.pdbx_strand_id
1 'polypeptide(L)'
;MKNNPKTFIGKRVTDEEAIKILQAVGEFIKNHLLQYFNVSFPGIGIFALSRQQLPVSHHPVKYIVSQKPVFQLSHNLASRYGLKWARIHYEGSIPFLPLINV
;
A
#
# COMPACT_ATOMS: atom_id res chain seq x y z
N MET A 1 -22.02 -1.86 -4.88
CA MET A 1 -21.15 -0.95 -5.66
C MET A 1 -21.74 -0.57 -7.02
N LYS A 2 -22.29 -1.51 -7.81
CA LYS A 2 -22.88 -1.21 -9.14
C LYS A 2 -24.08 -0.25 -9.14
N ASN A 3 -24.91 -0.29 -8.10
CA ASN A 3 -26.16 0.49 -8.06
C ASN A 3 -25.98 1.91 -7.47
N ASN A 4 -24.75 2.39 -7.29
CA ASN A 4 -24.54 3.76 -6.82
C ASN A 4 -24.75 4.73 -7.99
N PRO A 5 -25.80 5.58 -7.97
CA PRO A 5 -26.11 6.48 -9.08
C PRO A 5 -25.03 7.55 -9.31
N LYS A 6 -24.13 7.78 -8.35
CA LYS A 6 -23.06 8.78 -8.43
C LYS A 6 -21.77 8.27 -9.07
N THR A 7 -21.58 6.96 -9.20
CA THR A 7 -20.32 6.39 -9.69
C THR A 7 -20.34 6.06 -11.18
N PHE A 8 -21.51 6.02 -11.83
CA PHE A 8 -21.72 5.63 -13.24
C PHE A 8 -21.13 4.27 -13.67
N ILE A 9 -20.51 3.52 -12.74
CA ILE A 9 -19.85 2.24 -12.99
C ILE A 9 -20.84 1.24 -13.59
N GLY A 10 -22.05 1.15 -13.03
CA GLY A 10 -23.08 0.22 -13.52
C GLY A 10 -23.61 0.51 -14.94
N LYS A 11 -23.35 1.70 -15.51
CA LYS A 11 -23.75 2.07 -16.88
C LYS A 11 -22.64 1.90 -17.91
N ARG A 12 -21.38 1.70 -17.48
CA ARG A 12 -20.20 1.74 -18.36
C ARG A 12 -19.28 0.54 -18.27
N VAL A 13 -19.41 -0.27 -17.22
CA VAL A 13 -18.51 -1.39 -16.95
C VAL A 13 -19.36 -2.60 -16.53
N THR A 14 -19.20 -3.73 -17.22
CA THR A 14 -19.84 -5.00 -16.84
C THR A 14 -19.23 -5.56 -15.55
N ASP A 15 -19.85 -6.58 -14.95
CA ASP A 15 -19.24 -7.19 -13.76
C ASP A 15 -17.93 -7.87 -14.12
N GLU A 16 -17.88 -8.54 -15.27
CA GLU A 16 -16.69 -9.20 -15.79
C GLU A 16 -15.55 -8.21 -16.03
N GLU A 17 -15.85 -7.05 -16.61
CA GLU A 17 -14.86 -5.99 -16.83
C GLU A 17 -14.35 -5.42 -15.50
N ALA A 18 -15.23 -5.19 -14.53
CA ALA A 18 -14.84 -4.72 -13.21
C ALA A 18 -13.89 -5.71 -12.51
N ILE A 19 -14.19 -7.01 -12.60
CA ILE A 19 -13.32 -8.07 -12.05
C ILE A 19 -11.95 -8.05 -12.75
N LYS A 20 -11.91 -7.98 -14.08
CA LYS A 20 -10.65 -7.91 -14.85
C LYS A 20 -9.81 -6.70 -14.46
N ILE A 21 -10.43 -5.53 -14.30
CA ILE A 21 -9.74 -4.31 -13.87
C ILE A 21 -9.15 -4.50 -12.46
N LEU A 22 -9.93 -5.04 -11.52
CA LEU A 22 -9.45 -5.27 -10.16
C LEU A 22 -8.30 -6.28 -10.12
N GLN A 23 -8.35 -7.34 -10.93
CA GLN A 23 -7.27 -8.30 -11.07
C GLN A 23 -6.00 -7.63 -11.61
N ALA A 24 -6.11 -6.85 -12.69
CA ALA A 24 -4.98 -6.14 -13.29
C ALA A 24 -4.35 -5.13 -12.32
N VAL A 25 -5.17 -4.39 -11.57
CA VAL A 25 -4.70 -3.46 -10.53
C VAL A 25 -3.98 -4.21 -9.40
N GLY A 26 -4.53 -5.35 -8.97
CA GLY A 26 -3.91 -6.19 -7.94
C GLY A 26 -2.55 -6.74 -8.38
N GLU A 27 -2.44 -7.20 -9.62
CA GLU A 27 -1.19 -7.69 -10.20
C GLU A 27 -0.17 -6.56 -10.37
N PHE A 28 -0.60 -5.39 -10.83
CA PHE A 28 0.23 -4.20 -10.93
C PHE A 28 0.85 -3.82 -9.57
N ILE A 29 0.03 -3.76 -8.51
CA ILE A 29 0.48 -3.46 -7.15
C ILE A 29 1.47 -4.52 -6.68
N LYS A 30 1.14 -5.80 -6.84
CA LYS A 30 2.00 -6.92 -6.44
C LYS A 30 3.37 -6.83 -7.10
N ASN A 31 3.42 -6.62 -8.42
CA ASN A 31 4.67 -6.57 -9.17
C ASN A 31 5.55 -5.38 -8.78
N HIS A 32 4.96 -4.23 -8.47
CA HIS A 32 5.70 -3.07 -7.95
C HIS A 32 6.25 -3.31 -6.54
N LEU A 33 5.45 -3.90 -5.65
CA LEU A 33 5.91 -4.19 -4.28
C LEU A 33 7.03 -5.24 -4.26
N LEU A 34 7.00 -6.24 -5.15
CA LEU A 34 8.09 -7.22 -5.31
C LEU A 34 9.40 -6.56 -5.77
N GLN A 35 9.31 -5.42 -6.45
CA GLN A 35 10.45 -4.59 -6.86
C GLN A 35 10.79 -3.50 -5.85
N TYR A 36 10.20 -3.54 -4.65
CA TYR A 36 10.39 -2.55 -3.59
C TYR A 36 9.94 -1.12 -3.97
N PHE A 37 9.02 -0.99 -4.93
CA PHE A 37 8.40 0.28 -5.29
C PHE A 37 7.02 0.42 -4.64
N ASN A 38 6.75 1.61 -4.12
CA ASN A 38 5.43 1.97 -3.60
C ASN A 38 4.49 2.34 -4.75
N VAL A 39 3.20 2.07 -4.58
CA VAL A 39 2.16 2.48 -5.52
C VAL A 39 1.24 3.51 -4.87
N SER A 40 1.26 4.73 -5.39
CA SER A 40 0.42 5.82 -4.90
C SER A 40 -0.85 5.97 -5.71
N PHE A 41 -1.99 6.06 -5.02
CA PHE A 41 -3.28 6.43 -5.57
C PHE A 41 -3.65 7.82 -5.01
N PRO A 42 -3.47 8.90 -5.80
CA PRO A 42 -3.69 10.26 -5.34
C PRO A 42 -5.08 10.44 -4.71
N GLY A 43 -5.10 11.07 -3.54
CA GLY A 43 -6.33 11.29 -2.75
C GLY A 43 -6.86 10.04 -2.03
N ILE A 44 -6.40 8.84 -2.36
CA ILE A 44 -6.88 7.57 -1.79
C ILE A 44 -5.90 7.00 -0.78
N GLY A 45 -4.65 6.78 -1.16
CA GLY A 45 -3.66 6.16 -0.29
C GLY A 45 -2.46 5.60 -1.04
N ILE A 46 -1.62 4.86 -0.33
CA ILE A 46 -0.37 4.30 -0.85
C ILE A 46 -0.27 2.83 -0.46
N PHE A 47 0.04 1.95 -1.42
CA PHE A 47 0.52 0.61 -1.13
C PHE A 47 2.04 0.63 -0.97
N ALA A 48 2.53 0.05 0.11
CA ALA A 48 3.94 0.04 0.47
C ALA A 48 4.32 -1.27 1.18
N LEU A 49 5.62 -1.51 1.35
CA LEU A 49 6.12 -2.55 2.23
C LEU A 49 6.42 -1.96 3.61
N SER A 50 5.80 -2.51 4.65
CA SER A 50 6.19 -2.28 6.03
C SER A 50 7.33 -3.21 6.39
N ARG A 51 8.43 -2.68 6.93
CA ARG A 51 9.54 -3.45 7.47
C ARG A 51 9.48 -3.47 9.00
N GLN A 52 9.64 -4.65 9.60
CA GLN A 52 9.76 -4.82 11.05
C GLN A 52 10.99 -5.67 11.34
N GLN A 53 11.81 -5.27 12.32
CA GLN A 53 12.94 -6.06 12.79
C GLN A 53 12.54 -6.73 14.10
N LEU A 54 12.55 -8.06 14.12
CA LEU A 54 12.20 -8.86 15.29
C LEU A 54 13.48 -9.41 15.90
N PRO A 55 13.86 -9.04 17.14
CA PRO A 55 15.02 -9.60 17.79
C PRO A 55 14.80 -11.09 18.08
N VAL A 56 15.79 -11.92 17.73
CA VAL A 56 15.75 -13.38 17.94
C VAL A 56 16.88 -13.90 18.83
N SER A 57 17.90 -13.07 19.09
CA SER A 57 18.91 -13.31 20.12
C SER A 57 19.41 -11.97 20.64
N HIS A 58 19.78 -11.93 21.92
CA HIS A 58 20.40 -10.77 22.55
C HIS A 58 21.94 -10.83 22.44
N HIS A 59 22.55 -12.01 22.32
CA HIS A 59 24.02 -12.19 22.25
C HIS A 59 24.44 -13.35 21.32
N PRO A 60 25.09 -13.09 20.17
CA PRO A 60 25.13 -11.79 19.47
C PRO A 60 23.71 -11.37 19.07
N VAL A 61 23.49 -10.06 18.98
CA VAL A 61 22.18 -9.52 18.58
C VAL A 61 21.86 -9.98 17.15
N LYS A 62 20.77 -10.73 17.01
CA LYS A 62 20.27 -11.20 15.71
C LYS A 62 18.84 -10.73 15.53
N TYR A 63 18.51 -10.33 14.31
CA TYR A 63 17.16 -9.91 13.94
C TYR A 63 16.65 -10.74 12.76
N ILE A 64 15.36 -11.04 12.79
CA ILE A 64 14.62 -11.42 11.59
C ILE A 64 13.98 -10.15 11.04
N VAL A 65 14.23 -9.86 9.76
CA VAL A 65 13.54 -8.79 9.04
C VAL A 65 12.26 -9.37 8.47
N SER A 66 11.12 -8.91 8.97
CA SER A 66 9.81 -9.18 8.37
C SER A 66 9.42 -8.02 7.46
N GLN A 67 8.96 -8.34 6.26
CA GLN A 67 8.34 -7.38 5.34
C GLN A 67 6.93 -7.84 5.02
N LYS A 68 5.98 -6.91 5.07
CA LYS A 68 4.59 -7.18 4.71
C LYS A 68 4.00 -6.04 3.88
N PRO A 69 3.17 -6.34 2.88
CA PRO A 69 2.43 -5.31 2.16
C PRO A 69 1.44 -4.62 3.12
N VAL A 70 1.38 -3.30 3.04
CA VAL A 70 0.44 -2.46 3.78
C VAL A 70 -0.21 -1.47 2.83
N PHE A 71 -1.46 -1.13 3.11
CA PHE A 71 -2.15 -0.02 2.48
C PHE A 71 -2.31 1.11 3.49
N GLN A 72 -1.69 2.25 3.20
CA GLN A 72 -1.77 3.47 3.99
C GLN A 72 -2.86 4.37 3.40
N LEU A 73 -4.00 4.45 4.08
CA LEU A 73 -5.11 5.32 3.69
C LEU A 73 -4.71 6.80 3.81
N SER A 74 -5.12 7.62 2.86
CA SER A 74 -4.86 9.06 2.92
C SER A 74 -5.59 9.70 4.11
N HIS A 75 -4.89 10.58 4.83
CA HIS A 75 -5.47 11.29 5.97
C HIS A 75 -6.69 12.13 5.57
N ASN A 76 -6.63 12.77 4.39
CA ASN A 76 -7.72 13.60 3.88
C ASN A 76 -8.99 12.75 3.65
N LEU A 77 -8.85 11.59 3.00
CA LEU A 77 -9.97 10.69 2.75
C LEU A 77 -10.53 10.12 4.06
N ALA A 78 -9.65 9.70 4.97
CA ALA A 78 -10.07 9.19 6.27
C ALA A 78 -10.88 10.24 7.05
N SER A 79 -10.35 11.47 7.12
CA SER A 79 -10.98 12.58 7.83
C SER A 79 -12.32 12.96 7.22
N ARG A 80 -12.39 13.07 5.89
CA ARG A 80 -13.61 13.47 5.17
C ARG A 80 -14.79 12.53 5.40
N TYR A 81 -14.51 11.23 5.59
CA TYR A 81 -15.55 10.20 5.75
C TYR A 81 -15.62 9.63 7.17
N GLY A 82 -14.93 10.23 8.16
CA GLY A 82 -14.95 9.78 9.55
C GLY A 82 -14.43 8.35 9.74
N LEU A 83 -13.51 7.89 8.87
CA LEU A 83 -12.98 6.54 8.94
C LEU A 83 -12.03 6.44 10.14
N LYS A 84 -12.27 5.43 10.99
CA LYS A 84 -11.35 5.11 12.09
C LYS A 84 -9.99 4.72 11.48
N TRP A 85 -8.97 5.51 11.78
CA TRP A 85 -7.61 5.22 11.36
C TRP A 85 -6.73 4.97 12.59
N ALA A 86 -5.90 3.93 12.54
CA ALA A 86 -4.81 3.76 13.48
C ALA A 86 -3.58 4.44 12.87
N ARG A 87 -3.08 5.51 13.49
CA ARG A 87 -1.82 6.13 13.10
C ARG A 87 -0.67 5.23 13.56
N ILE A 88 -0.48 4.11 12.87
CA ILE A 88 0.64 3.22 13.14
C ILE A 88 1.89 3.95 12.67
N HIS A 89 2.69 4.43 13.62
CA HIS A 89 4.02 4.93 13.33
C HIS A 89 4.87 3.73 12.92
N TYR A 90 5.09 3.60 11.62
CA TYR A 90 6.17 2.76 11.13
C TYR A 90 7.42 3.64 11.16
N GLU A 91 8.49 3.20 11.81
CA GLU A 91 9.82 3.74 11.54
C GLU A 91 10.10 3.45 10.06
N GLY A 92 9.77 4.42 9.20
CA GLY A 92 10.05 4.33 7.79
C GLY A 92 11.55 4.33 7.64
N SER A 93 12.14 3.17 7.32
CA SER A 93 13.45 3.17 6.71
C SER A 93 13.30 3.86 5.36
N ILE A 94 13.62 5.15 5.31
CA ILE A 94 13.83 5.89 4.08
C ILE A 94 14.83 5.05 3.26
N PRO A 95 14.51 4.67 2.02
CA PRO A 95 15.48 3.96 1.20
C PRO A 95 16.72 4.85 1.08
N PHE A 96 17.84 4.39 1.62
CA PHE A 96 19.13 5.04 1.45
C PHE A 96 19.46 4.93 -0.04
N LEU A 97 19.31 6.02 -0.78
CA LEU A 97 19.94 6.16 -2.08
C LEU A 97 21.43 6.35 -1.81
N PRO A 98 22.32 5.40 -2.14
CA PRO A 98 23.73 5.69 -2.07
C PRO A 98 24.00 6.85 -3.03
N LEU A 99 24.58 7.93 -2.51
CA LEU A 99 25.10 9.01 -3.34
C LEU A 99 26.09 8.38 -4.31
N ILE A 100 25.74 8.36 -5.60
CA ILE A 100 26.67 8.00 -6.66
C ILE A 100 27.69 9.14 -6.68
N ASN A 101 28.86 8.91 -6.11
CA ASN A 101 30.00 9.80 -6.31
C ASN A 101 30.38 9.71 -7.79
N VAL A 102 30.16 10.80 -8.52
CA VAL A 102 30.76 11.07 -9.84
C VAL A 102 32.12 11.71 -9.61
#